data_AF-A0A137SGU5-F1
#
_entry.id   AF-A0A137SGU5-F1
#
_cell.length_a   1.000
_cell.length_b   1.000
_cell.length_c   1.000
_cell.angle_alpha   90.00
_cell.angle_beta   90.00
_cell.angle_gamma   90.00
#
_symmetry.space_group_name_H-M   'P 1'
#
loop_
_entity.id
_entity.type
_entity.pdbx_description
1 polymer ?
#
loop_
_entity_poly.entity_id
_entity_poly.type
_entity_poly.pdbx_seq_one_letter_code
_entity_poly.pdbx_strand_id
1 'polypeptide(L)'
;MADIHVEEFYKDVAIALIQLYAAFPRRINLFVEDIAGPDEPDEFGLHSKRHMACFGALLWLSEEGLLRYVDTIRQEALDQAVLTREAFVRLSAPAPQALIRELNASSTEAELPPSVQKDLSTYIHLLRSALKSGSSSRISLAVQSSFFIDTGAGSVH
;
A
#
# COMPACT_ATOMS: atom_id res chain seq x y z
N MET A 1 21.63 6.83 6.84
CA MET A 1 20.97 6.81 5.52
C MET A 1 19.97 5.68 5.58
N ALA A 2 18.67 5.96 5.49
CA ALA A 2 17.69 4.90 5.35
C ALA A 2 18.00 4.14 4.06
N ASP A 3 17.81 2.82 4.08
CA ASP A 3 18.04 1.97 2.94
C ASP A 3 17.01 2.34 1.85
N ILE A 4 17.46 2.95 0.76
CA ILE A 4 16.60 3.51 -0.31
C ILE A 4 15.66 2.43 -0.83
N HIS A 5 16.13 1.18 -0.87
CA HIS A 5 15.35 0.02 -1.29
C HIS A 5 14.12 -0.22 -0.40
N VAL A 6 14.21 0.08 0.90
CA VAL A 6 13.11 -0.10 1.84
C VAL A 6 12.06 1.02 1.69
N GLU A 7 12.48 2.24 1.37
CA GLU A 7 11.53 3.33 1.08
C GLU A 7 10.75 3.08 -0.23
N GLU A 8 11.44 2.59 -1.26
CA GLU A 8 10.82 2.18 -2.52
C GLU A 8 9.82 1.04 -2.31
N PHE A 9 10.18 0.05 -1.49
CA PHE A 9 9.28 -1.03 -1.09
C PHE A 9 7.98 -0.50 -0.47
N TYR A 10 8.05 0.40 0.51
CA TYR A 10 6.83 0.94 1.11
C TYR A 10 5.98 1.73 0.11
N LYS A 11 6.60 2.43 -0.82
CA LYS A 11 5.88 3.12 -1.90
C LYS A 11 5.15 2.13 -2.81
N ASP A 12 5.81 1.04 -3.22
CA ASP A 12 5.20 0.01 -4.06
C ASP A 12 4.01 -0.65 -3.38
N VAL A 13 4.18 -1.02 -2.11
CA VAL A 13 3.12 -1.58 -1.28
C VAL A 13 1.93 -0.63 -1.19
N ALA A 14 2.17 0.66 -0.93
CA ALA A 14 1.09 1.65 -0.84
C ALA A 14 0.30 1.75 -2.14
N ILE A 15 0.97 1.85 -3.29
CA ILE A 15 0.33 1.98 -4.60
C ILE A 15 -0.47 0.70 -4.91
N ALA A 16 0.14 -0.48 -4.76
CA ALA A 16 -0.50 -1.77 -5.02
C ALA A 16 -1.80 -1.94 -4.21
N LEU A 17 -1.73 -1.69 -2.89
CA LEU A 17 -2.88 -1.81 -2.00
C LEU A 17 -3.99 -0.81 -2.35
N ILE A 18 -3.64 0.42 -2.73
CA ILE A 18 -4.62 1.42 -3.16
C ILE A 18 -5.33 1.00 -4.46
N GLN A 19 -4.59 0.49 -5.44
CA GLN A 19 -5.16 0.01 -6.70
C GLN A 19 -6.11 -1.16 -6.46
N LEU A 20 -5.68 -2.17 -5.70
CA LEU A 20 -6.51 -3.34 -5.37
C LEU A 20 -7.74 -2.96 -4.55
N TYR A 21 -7.62 -2.05 -3.58
CA TYR A 21 -8.76 -1.56 -2.81
C TYR A 21 -9.79 -0.84 -3.69
N ALA A 22 -9.34 -0.04 -4.65
CA ALA A 22 -10.24 0.66 -5.58
C ALA A 22 -10.99 -0.30 -6.52
N ALA A 23 -10.41 -1.47 -6.83
CA ALA A 23 -11.03 -2.46 -7.70
C ALA A 23 -11.88 -3.51 -6.96
N PHE A 24 -11.66 -3.70 -5.66
CA PHE A 24 -12.33 -4.71 -4.84
C PHE A 24 -13.86 -4.65 -4.96
N PRO A 25 -14.58 -5.79 -5.07
CA PRO A 25 -14.09 -7.18 -5.01
C PRO A 25 -13.68 -7.77 -6.38
N ARG A 26 -13.56 -6.93 -7.43
CA ARG A 26 -13.15 -7.42 -8.75
C ARG A 26 -11.67 -7.80 -8.73
N ARG A 27 -11.36 -8.83 -9.50
CA ARG A 27 -9.98 -9.23 -9.82
C ARG A 27 -9.47 -8.35 -10.97
N ILE A 28 -8.23 -7.89 -10.87
CA ILE A 28 -7.57 -7.05 -11.88
C ILE A 28 -6.17 -7.57 -12.18
N ASN A 29 -5.60 -7.13 -13.30
CA ASN A 29 -4.19 -7.33 -13.58
C ASN A 29 -3.42 -6.21 -12.92
N LEU A 30 -2.44 -6.56 -12.09
CA LEU A 30 -1.65 -5.61 -11.34
C LEU A 30 -0.26 -5.54 -11.97
N PHE A 31 -0.05 -4.54 -12.81
CA PHE A 31 1.20 -4.36 -13.56
C PHE A 31 2.25 -3.66 -12.70
N VAL A 32 3.50 -4.10 -12.84
CA VAL A 32 4.65 -3.51 -12.17
C VAL A 32 4.89 -2.08 -12.67
N GLU A 33 4.69 -1.82 -13.96
CA GLU A 33 4.91 -0.49 -14.55
C GLU A 33 3.98 0.59 -13.99
N ASP A 34 2.75 0.21 -13.60
CA ASP A 34 1.77 1.09 -12.96
C ASP A 34 2.14 1.46 -11.52
N ILE A 35 3.13 0.78 -10.95
CA ILE A 35 3.56 0.91 -9.55
C ILE A 35 4.96 1.52 -9.47
N ALA A 36 5.92 0.87 -10.13
CA ALA A 36 7.33 1.26 -10.11
C ALA A 36 7.67 2.35 -11.13
N GLY A 37 6.81 2.56 -12.13
CA GLY A 37 7.11 3.34 -13.33
C GLY A 37 7.60 2.46 -14.48
N PRO A 38 7.89 3.06 -15.64
CA PRO A 38 8.32 2.32 -16.83
C PRO A 38 9.59 1.51 -16.55
N ASP A 39 9.67 0.32 -17.13
CA ASP A 39 10.89 -0.49 -17.04
C ASP A 39 11.97 -0.01 -18.02
N GLU A 40 13.21 -0.14 -17.60
CA GLU A 40 14.41 0.16 -18.37
C GLU A 40 15.26 -1.12 -18.48
N PRO A 41 14.92 -2.04 -19.40
CA PRO A 41 15.65 -3.29 -19.53
C PRO A 41 17.07 -3.06 -20.07
N ASP A 42 17.99 -3.94 -19.70
CA ASP A 42 19.38 -3.88 -20.15
C ASP A 42 19.55 -4.32 -21.62
N GLU A 43 20.81 -4.32 -22.10
CA GLU A 43 21.17 -4.71 -23.47
C GLU A 43 20.77 -6.17 -23.83
N PHE A 44 20.45 -7.00 -22.83
CA PHE A 44 20.01 -8.38 -23.00
C PHE A 44 18.50 -8.54 -22.80
N GLY A 45 17.78 -7.44 -22.57
CA GLY A 45 16.34 -7.45 -22.32
C GLY A 45 15.96 -7.86 -20.90
N LEU A 46 16.90 -7.85 -19.94
CA LEU A 46 16.59 -8.15 -18.54
C LEU A 46 16.00 -6.93 -17.84
N HIS A 47 14.92 -7.15 -17.10
CA HIS A 47 14.27 -6.11 -16.31
C HIS A 47 15.23 -5.43 -15.33
N SER A 48 15.01 -4.13 -15.12
CA SER A 48 15.79 -3.34 -14.17
C SER A 48 15.67 -3.88 -12.74
N LYS A 49 16.66 -3.58 -11.88
CA LYS A 49 16.60 -3.93 -10.45
C LYS A 49 15.36 -3.35 -9.77
N ARG A 50 14.95 -2.14 -10.17
CA ARG A 50 13.79 -1.44 -9.63
C ARG A 50 12.48 -2.16 -9.96
N HIS A 51 12.35 -2.61 -11.21
CA HIS A 51 11.22 -3.41 -11.68
C HIS A 51 11.15 -4.74 -10.94
N MET A 52 12.27 -5.46 -10.87
CA MET A 52 12.33 -6.75 -10.17
C MET A 52 12.07 -6.61 -8.65
N ALA A 53 12.49 -5.51 -8.03
CA ALA A 53 12.19 -5.24 -6.62
C ALA A 53 10.69 -5.04 -6.39
N CYS A 54 10.01 -4.29 -7.25
CA CYS A 54 8.55 -4.13 -7.17
C CYS A 54 7.82 -5.46 -7.42
N PHE A 55 8.23 -6.21 -8.45
CA PHE A 55 7.65 -7.53 -8.73
C PHE A 55 7.80 -8.46 -7.52
N GLY A 56 8.99 -8.50 -6.92
CA GLY A 56 9.24 -9.23 -5.67
C GLY A 56 8.36 -8.76 -4.51
N ALA A 57 8.14 -7.46 -4.37
CA ALA A 57 7.24 -6.91 -3.35
C ALA A 57 5.79 -7.40 -3.53
N LEU A 58 5.30 -7.48 -4.77
CA LEU A 58 3.95 -7.99 -5.06
C LEU A 58 3.80 -9.46 -4.70
N LEU A 59 4.81 -10.28 -5.00
CA LEU A 59 4.83 -11.69 -4.61
C LEU A 59 4.85 -11.83 -3.08
N TRP A 60 5.70 -11.06 -2.40
CA TRP A 60 5.79 -11.05 -0.95
C TRP A 60 4.46 -10.64 -0.28
N LEU A 61 3.75 -9.63 -0.81
CA LEU A 61 2.41 -9.26 -0.33
C LEU A 61 1.41 -10.43 -0.44
N SER A 62 1.55 -11.30 -1.44
CA SER A 62 0.73 -12.51 -1.55
C SER A 62 1.10 -13.55 -0.51
N GLU A 63 2.40 -13.74 -0.26
CA GLU A 63 2.92 -14.69 0.74
C GLU A 63 2.48 -14.31 2.15
N GLU A 64 2.47 -13.01 2.48
CA GLU A 64 1.96 -12.45 3.74
C GLU A 64 0.42 -12.37 3.80
N GLY A 65 -0.28 -12.88 2.78
CA GLY A 65 -1.75 -12.96 2.78
C GLY A 65 -2.46 -11.62 2.65
N LEU A 66 -1.80 -10.58 2.12
CA LEU A 66 -2.41 -9.26 1.89
C LEU A 66 -3.16 -9.18 0.56
N LEU A 67 -2.75 -9.97 -0.43
CA LEU A 67 -3.44 -10.13 -1.70
C LEU A 67 -3.48 -11.61 -2.10
N ARG A 68 -4.28 -11.94 -3.13
CA ARG A 68 -4.22 -13.23 -3.84
C ARG A 68 -4.29 -12.96 -5.32
N TYR A 69 -3.61 -13.77 -6.10
CA TYR A 69 -3.61 -13.73 -7.55
C TYR A 69 -3.73 -15.15 -8.12
N VAL A 70 -3.94 -15.29 -9.43
CA VAL A 70 -4.09 -16.61 -10.08
C VAL A 70 -2.77 -17.10 -10.65
N ASP A 71 -2.10 -16.24 -11.42
CA ASP A 71 -0.80 -16.54 -12.04
C ASP A 71 0.00 -15.26 -12.26
N THR A 72 1.26 -15.36 -12.65
CA THR A 72 2.06 -14.21 -13.07
C THR A 72 2.05 -14.06 -14.58
N ILE A 73 2.00 -12.82 -15.07
CA ILE A 73 2.27 -12.50 -16.46
C ILE A 73 3.77 -12.25 -16.55
N ARG A 74 4.55 -13.33 -16.70
CA ARG A 74 6.02 -13.31 -16.60
C ARG A 74 6.46 -12.59 -15.32
N GLN A 75 7.36 -11.62 -15.43
CA GLN A 75 7.80 -10.71 -14.37
C GLN A 75 7.18 -9.31 -14.51
N GLU A 76 6.10 -9.17 -15.29
CA GLU A 76 5.49 -7.88 -15.62
C GLU A 76 4.27 -7.58 -14.74
N ALA A 77 3.51 -8.59 -14.32
CA ALA A 77 2.29 -8.40 -13.55
C ALA A 77 1.84 -9.64 -12.76
N LEU A 78 0.91 -9.40 -11.82
CA LEU A 78 0.05 -10.45 -11.25
C LEU A 78 -1.29 -10.47 -12.00
N ASP A 79 -1.70 -11.62 -12.51
CA ASP A 79 -3.00 -11.82 -13.16
C ASP A 79 -4.10 -12.08 -12.12
N GLN A 80 -5.24 -11.45 -12.32
CA GLN A 80 -6.43 -11.64 -11.48
C GLN A 80 -6.20 -11.45 -9.98
N ALA A 81 -5.39 -10.44 -9.64
CA ALA A 81 -5.09 -10.02 -8.28
C ALA A 81 -6.30 -9.36 -7.59
N VAL A 82 -6.46 -9.64 -6.30
CA VAL A 82 -7.50 -9.07 -5.43
C VAL A 82 -7.04 -9.04 -3.97
N LEU A 83 -7.54 -8.08 -3.17
CA LEU A 83 -7.27 -8.05 -1.73
C LEU A 83 -7.83 -9.28 -1.01
N THR A 84 -7.14 -9.70 0.05
CA THR A 84 -7.72 -10.62 1.02
C THR A 84 -8.74 -9.92 1.91
N ARG A 85 -9.57 -10.72 2.60
CA ARG A 85 -10.48 -10.20 3.63
C ARG A 85 -9.72 -9.41 4.69
N GLU A 86 -8.61 -9.95 5.18
CA GLU A 86 -7.82 -9.34 6.26
C GLU A 86 -7.26 -7.98 5.83
N ALA A 87 -6.66 -7.91 4.64
CA ALA A 87 -6.17 -6.65 4.09
C ALA A 87 -7.30 -5.63 3.86
N PHE A 88 -8.43 -6.06 3.27
CA PHE A 88 -9.57 -5.17 3.05
C PHE A 88 -10.11 -4.61 4.36
N VAL A 89 -10.36 -5.46 5.36
CA VAL A 89 -10.87 -5.04 6.68
C VAL A 89 -9.89 -4.08 7.35
N ARG A 90 -8.58 -4.36 7.29
CA ARG A 90 -7.55 -3.49 7.87
C ARG A 90 -7.52 -2.13 7.17
N LEU A 91 -7.54 -2.09 5.84
CA LEU A 91 -7.55 -0.84 5.06
C LEU A 91 -8.80 0.01 5.31
N SER A 92 -9.96 -0.63 5.51
CA SER A 92 -11.22 0.05 5.83
C SER A 92 -11.35 0.46 7.30
N ALA A 93 -10.49 -0.04 8.20
CA ALA A 93 -10.56 0.28 9.61
C ALA A 93 -10.05 1.71 9.87
N PRO A 94 -10.61 2.41 10.87
CA PRO A 94 -10.06 3.67 11.34
C PRO A 94 -8.69 3.45 11.97
N ALA A 95 -7.77 4.36 11.69
CA ALA A 95 -6.45 4.39 12.31
C ALA A 95 -6.48 5.08 13.69
N PRO A 96 -5.47 4.86 14.54
CA PRO A 96 -5.31 5.59 15.79
C PRO A 96 -5.24 7.11 15.58
N GLN A 97 -5.86 7.88 16.48
CA GLN A 97 -5.92 9.35 16.38
C GLN A 97 -4.53 10.01 16.30
N ALA A 98 -3.53 9.43 16.97
CA ALA A 98 -2.15 9.90 16.91
C ALA A 98 -1.60 9.85 15.47
N LEU A 99 -1.80 8.73 14.77
CA LEU A 99 -1.37 8.55 13.38
C LEU A 99 -2.11 9.50 12.44
N ILE A 100 -3.41 9.68 12.65
CA ILE A 100 -4.23 10.61 11.85
C ILE A 100 -3.66 12.03 11.96
N ARG A 101 -3.36 12.50 13.18
CA ARG A 101 -2.80 13.84 13.40
C ARG A 101 -1.43 14.00 12.74
N GLU A 102 -0.58 12.98 12.82
CA GLU A 102 0.75 13.02 12.24
C GLU A 102 0.72 13.08 10.70
N LEU A 103 -0.13 12.27 10.07
CA LEU A 103 -0.25 12.21 8.61
C LEU A 103 -1.09 13.36 8.02
N ASN A 104 -2.08 13.87 8.76
CA ASN A 104 -2.97 14.96 8.35
C ASN A 104 -2.60 16.34 8.92
N ALA A 105 -1.39 16.52 9.47
CA ALA A 105 -0.93 17.76 10.12
C ALA A 105 -1.04 19.06 9.28
N SER A 106 -1.42 18.95 8.00
CA SER A 106 -1.58 20.06 7.05
C SER A 106 -3.04 20.40 6.72
N SER A 107 -4.02 19.67 7.29
CA SER A 107 -5.45 19.90 7.04
C SER A 107 -6.05 20.79 8.13
N THR A 108 -6.42 22.02 7.76
CA THR A 108 -7.19 22.92 8.63
C THR A 108 -8.47 22.22 9.07
N GLU A 109 -8.62 22.01 10.38
CA GLU A 109 -9.79 21.38 11.01
C GLU A 109 -11.01 22.30 10.86
N ALA A 110 -11.64 22.28 9.67
CA ALA A 110 -13.05 22.63 9.59
C ALA A 110 -13.84 21.51 10.29
N GLU A 111 -14.88 21.85 11.07
CA GLU A 111 -15.77 20.86 11.67
C GLU A 111 -16.50 20.06 10.57
N LEU A 112 -15.90 18.96 10.15
CA LEU A 112 -16.47 18.07 9.15
C LEU A 112 -17.58 17.21 9.77
N PRO A 113 -18.59 16.80 9.00
CA PRO A 113 -19.60 15.85 9.48
C PRO A 113 -18.99 14.53 9.99
N PRO A 114 -19.60 13.84 10.98
CA PRO A 114 -19.06 12.61 11.55
C PRO A 114 -18.79 11.48 10.54
N SER A 115 -19.61 11.37 9.48
CA SER A 115 -19.39 10.41 8.39
C SER A 115 -18.10 10.69 7.63
N VAL A 116 -17.84 11.97 7.32
CA VAL A 116 -16.62 12.40 6.64
C VAL A 116 -15.41 12.17 7.52
N GLN A 117 -15.49 12.50 8.82
CA GLN A 117 -14.39 12.24 9.76
C GLN A 117 -14.03 10.74 9.81
N LYS A 118 -15.04 9.87 9.82
CA LYS A 118 -14.83 8.42 9.77
C LYS A 118 -14.10 7.98 8.50
N ASP A 119 -14.53 8.45 7.34
CA ASP A 119 -13.88 8.09 6.07
C ASP A 119 -12.42 8.59 6.00
N LEU A 120 -12.17 9.81 6.48
CA LEU A 120 -10.83 10.41 6.53
C LEU A 120 -9.90 9.75 7.56
N SER A 121 -10.45 8.99 8.51
CA SER A 121 -9.69 8.27 9.53
C SER A 121 -9.18 6.90 9.07
N THR A 122 -9.68 6.38 7.95
CA THR A 122 -9.34 5.02 7.50
C THR A 122 -7.89 4.88 7.05
N TYR A 123 -7.29 3.71 7.24
CA TYR A 123 -5.93 3.44 6.75
C TYR A 123 -5.79 3.67 5.24
N ILE A 124 -6.80 3.28 4.45
CA ILE A 124 -6.79 3.54 3.00
C ILE A 124 -6.77 5.04 2.68
N HIS A 125 -7.47 5.86 3.44
CA HIS A 125 -7.42 7.31 3.27
C HIS A 125 -6.03 7.85 3.60
N LEU A 126 -5.45 7.42 4.72
CA LEU A 126 -4.12 7.84 5.13
C LEU A 126 -3.03 7.44 4.13
N LEU A 127 -3.10 6.24 3.55
CA LEU A 127 -2.19 5.81 2.47
C LEU A 127 -2.30 6.72 1.23
N ARG A 128 -3.53 7.05 0.81
CA ARG A 128 -3.75 7.95 -0.34
C ARG A 128 -3.20 9.35 -0.06
N SER A 129 -3.44 9.88 1.14
CA SER A 129 -2.93 11.18 1.56
C SER A 129 -1.41 11.21 1.66
N ALA A 130 -0.79 10.13 2.16
CA ALA A 130 0.66 9.98 2.21
C ALA A 130 1.27 9.96 0.80
N LEU A 131 0.74 9.16 -0.13
CA LEU A 131 1.20 9.14 -1.52
C LEU A 131 1.05 10.51 -2.20
N LYS A 132 -0.09 11.19 -2.01
CA LYS A 132 -0.32 12.53 -2.58
C LYS A 132 0.68 13.56 -2.06
N SER A 133 1.16 13.40 -0.82
CA SER A 133 2.16 14.30 -0.25
C SER A 133 3.57 14.13 -0.84
N GLY A 134 3.86 12.98 -1.47
CA GLY A 134 5.19 12.63 -1.98
C GLY A 134 6.26 12.41 -0.90
N SER A 135 5.90 12.47 0.38
CA SER A 135 6.83 12.31 1.50
C SER A 135 7.10 10.83 1.78
N SER A 136 8.31 10.36 1.49
CA SER A 136 8.74 8.97 1.77
C SER A 136 8.52 8.61 3.24
N SER A 137 8.83 9.50 4.18
CA SER A 137 8.62 9.25 5.61
C SER A 137 7.15 9.05 5.96
N ARG A 138 6.23 9.84 5.39
CA ARG A 138 4.79 9.66 5.58
C ARG A 138 4.28 8.37 4.95
N ILE A 139 4.78 8.00 3.78
CA ILE A 139 4.42 6.75 3.09
C ILE A 139 4.85 5.55 3.94
N SER A 140 6.12 5.51 4.35
CA SER A 140 6.66 4.46 5.22
C SER A 140 5.87 4.32 6.51
N LEU A 141 5.61 5.43 7.19
CA LEU A 141 4.83 5.44 8.43
C LEU A 141 3.41 4.90 8.22
N ALA A 142 2.72 5.33 7.16
CA ALA A 142 1.36 4.89 6.87
C ALA A 142 1.30 3.38 6.58
N VAL A 143 2.23 2.85 5.79
CA VAL A 143 2.30 1.42 5.46
C VAL A 143 2.66 0.59 6.69
N GLN A 144 3.70 0.98 7.42
CA GLN A 144 4.11 0.29 8.64
C GLN A 144 2.97 0.23 9.66
N SER A 145 2.29 1.35 9.90
CA SER A 145 1.18 1.40 10.85
C SER A 145 -0.03 0.58 10.39
N SER A 146 -0.17 0.35 9.08
CA SER A 146 -1.25 -0.46 8.53
C SER A 146 -0.99 -1.95 8.74
N PHE A 147 0.23 -2.45 8.52
CA PHE A 147 0.47 -3.90 8.44
C PHE A 147 1.68 -4.45 9.19
N PHE A 148 2.64 -3.60 9.58
CA PHE A 148 3.95 -4.07 10.08
C PHE A 148 4.25 -3.67 11.53
N ILE A 149 3.52 -2.72 12.08
CA ILE A 149 3.50 -2.48 13.53
C ILE A 149 2.46 -3.42 14.10
N ASP A 150 2.94 -4.40 14.85
CA ASP A 150 2.12 -5.26 15.69
C ASP A 150 1.45 -4.36 16.73
N THR A 151 0.28 -3.85 16.37
CA THR A 151 -0.53 -3.05 17.29
C THR A 151 -1.15 -4.09 18.20
N GLY A 152 -0.40 -4.49 19.23
CA GLY A 152 -0.78 -5.49 20.20
C GLY A 152 -2.22 -5.26 20.63
N ALA A 153 -3.13 -5.96 19.96
CA ALA A 153 -4.52 -6.02 20.34
C ALA A 153 -4.50 -6.86 21.61
N GLY A 154 -4.71 -6.17 22.72
CA GLY A 154 -4.77 -6.76 24.05
C GLY A 154 -5.55 -8.06 24.01
N SER A 155 -4.90 -9.11 24.50
CA SER A 155 -5.58 -10.23 25.12
C SER A 155 -6.41 -9.65 26.27
N VAL A 156 -7.66 -9.31 25.99
CA VAL A 156 -8.69 -9.15 27.00
C VAL A 156 -9.45 -10.46 27.04
N HIS A 157 -8.90 -11.41 27.80
CA HIS A 157 -9.63 -12.49 28.44
C HIS A 157 -9.14 -12.60 29.87
#